data_AF-A0A137SYS5-F1
#
_entry.id   AF-A0A137SYS5-F1
#
_cell.length_a   1.000
_cell.length_b   1.000
_cell.length_c   1.000
_cell.angle_alpha   90.00
_cell.angle_beta   90.00
_cell.angle_gamma   90.00
#
_symmetry.space_group_name_H-M   'P 1'
#
loop_
_entity.id
_entity.type
_entity.pdbx_description
1 polymer ?
#
loop_
_entity_poly.entity_id
_entity_poly.type
_entity_poly.pdbx_seq_one_letter_code
_entity_poly.pdbx_strand_id
1 'polypeptide(L)'
;PIRVLANSLYNNVNKSQKKKNNDFIENRVLCTANYSHLFILPDGKVTICEQLYWNSKFIVGDILESSLAEIWTSDKAKYLYNLPQKDISDESSCKTCKVYTICRQQSGGVCWKEVIAAYGTDKWDYPDPSCPHAPNIYNDIYL
;
A
#
# COMPACT_ATOMS: atom_id res chain seq x y z
N PRO A 1 -9.21 -37.12 19.41
CA PRO A 1 -10.36 -36.80 18.53
C PRO A 1 -10.54 -35.28 18.28
N ILE A 2 -10.73 -34.45 19.32
CA ILE A 2 -10.98 -33.00 19.17
C ILE A 2 -9.74 -32.20 18.73
N ARG A 3 -8.56 -32.47 19.29
CA ARG A 3 -7.30 -31.81 18.88
C ARG A 3 -6.91 -32.06 17.42
N VAL A 4 -7.23 -33.24 16.88
CA VAL A 4 -6.92 -33.59 15.48
C VAL A 4 -7.84 -32.84 14.51
N LEU A 5 -9.13 -32.71 14.86
CA LEU A 5 -10.10 -31.91 14.10
C LEU A 5 -9.74 -30.42 14.15
N ALA A 6 -9.36 -29.88 15.32
CA ALA A 6 -8.91 -28.49 15.44
C ALA A 6 -7.66 -28.21 14.59
N ASN A 7 -6.68 -29.12 14.57
CA ASN A 7 -5.49 -28.98 13.73
C ASN A 7 -5.81 -29.10 12.24
N SER A 8 -6.73 -29.99 11.84
CA SER A 8 -7.18 -30.11 10.44
C SER A 8 -7.90 -28.84 9.97
N LEU A 9 -8.82 -28.30 10.78
CA LEU A 9 -9.52 -27.05 10.50
C LEU A 9 -8.54 -25.87 10.44
N TYR A 10 -7.61 -25.76 11.38
CA TYR A 10 -6.56 -24.73 11.39
C TYR A 10 -5.67 -24.80 10.13
N ASN A 11 -5.26 -26.00 9.72
CA ASN A 11 -4.48 -26.20 8.50
C ASN A 11 -5.26 -25.84 7.23
N ASN A 12 -6.55 -26.18 7.18
CA ASN A 12 -7.42 -25.84 6.05
C ASN A 12 -7.67 -24.32 5.96
N VAL A 13 -7.86 -23.64 7.09
CA VAL A 13 -7.98 -22.17 7.16
C VAL A 13 -6.69 -21.51 6.67
N ASN A 14 -5.52 -21.97 7.13
CA ASN A 14 -4.23 -21.45 6.67
C ASN A 14 -4.01 -21.68 5.16
N LYS A 15 -4.42 -22.84 4.64
CA LYS A 15 -4.32 -23.15 3.21
C LYS A 15 -5.25 -22.25 2.38
N SER A 16 -6.48 -22.03 2.85
CA SER A 16 -7.45 -21.13 2.21
C SER A 16 -6.96 -19.67 2.22
N GLN A 17 -6.45 -19.18 3.35
CA GLN A 17 -5.93 -17.82 3.45
C GLN A 17 -4.70 -17.61 2.57
N LYS A 18 -3.79 -18.59 2.54
CA LYS A 18 -2.64 -18.57 1.63
C LYS A 18 -3.09 -18.48 0.17
N LYS A 19 -4.11 -19.26 -0.21
CA LYS A 19 -4.69 -19.20 -1.55
C LYS A 19 -5.24 -17.81 -1.86
N LYS A 20 -6.08 -17.23 -0.98
CA LYS A 20 -6.63 -15.87 -1.16
C LYS A 20 -5.55 -14.80 -1.27
N ASN A 21 -4.48 -14.91 -0.49
CA ASN A 21 -3.36 -13.97 -0.55
C ASN A 21 -2.62 -14.07 -1.88
N ASN A 22 -2.36 -15.29 -2.37
CA ASN A 22 -1.74 -15.49 -3.67
C ASN A 22 -2.65 -14.97 -4.80
N ASP A 23 -3.93 -15.35 -4.79
CA ASP A 23 -4.91 -14.92 -5.78
C ASP A 23 -4.99 -13.37 -5.85
N PHE A 24 -4.99 -12.69 -4.69
CA PHE A 24 -4.94 -11.22 -4.63
C PHE A 24 -3.65 -10.65 -5.23
N ILE A 25 -2.49 -11.17 -4.84
CA ILE A 25 -1.19 -10.63 -5.31
C ILE A 25 -1.02 -10.84 -6.82
N GLU A 26 -1.46 -11.98 -7.36
CA GLU A 26 -1.29 -12.34 -8.76
C GLU A 26 -2.26 -11.61 -9.70
N ASN A 27 -3.47 -11.27 -9.23
CA ASN A 27 -4.54 -10.74 -10.09
C ASN A 27 -4.88 -9.26 -9.86
N ARG A 28 -4.26 -8.59 -8.88
CA ARG A 28 -4.52 -7.17 -8.63
C ARG A 28 -3.86 -6.26 -9.67
N VAL A 29 -4.42 -5.06 -9.80
CA VAL A 29 -3.78 -3.96 -10.55
C VAL A 29 -2.59 -3.44 -9.74
N LEU A 30 -1.44 -3.29 -10.40
CA LEU A 30 -0.22 -2.79 -9.77
C LEU A 30 -0.22 -1.27 -9.73
N CYS A 31 0.20 -0.69 -8.60
CA CYS A 31 0.37 0.74 -8.47
C CYS A 31 1.76 1.14 -8.99
N THR A 32 1.81 2.14 -9.88
CA THR A 32 3.07 2.67 -10.42
C THR A 32 3.65 3.83 -9.61
N ALA A 33 2.87 4.34 -8.64
CA ALA A 33 3.22 5.49 -7.84
C ALA A 33 4.54 5.27 -7.11
N ASN A 34 5.53 6.13 -7.37
CA ASN A 34 6.86 6.04 -6.80
C ASN A 34 7.67 4.77 -7.14
N TYR A 35 7.19 3.95 -8.09
CA TYR A 35 7.91 2.80 -8.64
C TYR A 35 8.53 3.11 -9.99
N SER A 36 7.72 3.68 -10.87
CA SER A 36 8.13 4.03 -12.24
C SER A 36 7.70 5.43 -12.64
N HIS A 37 6.88 6.11 -11.81
CA HIS A 37 6.31 7.41 -12.11
C HIS A 37 6.39 8.36 -10.91
N LEU A 38 6.53 9.64 -11.26
CA LEU A 38 6.32 10.82 -10.42
C LEU A 38 5.55 11.84 -11.26
N PHE A 39 4.93 12.82 -10.61
CA PHE A 39 4.14 13.87 -11.27
C PHE A 39 4.55 15.23 -10.73
N ILE A 40 4.75 16.19 -11.63
CA ILE A 40 5.02 17.59 -11.29
C ILE A 40 3.68 18.33 -11.27
N LEU A 41 3.37 18.95 -10.15
CA LEU A 41 2.19 19.79 -9.95
C LEU A 41 2.43 21.21 -10.50
N PRO A 42 1.37 22.00 -10.76
CA PRO A 42 1.51 23.34 -11.34
C PRO A 42 2.38 24.33 -10.55
N ASP A 43 2.57 24.10 -9.25
CA ASP A 43 3.40 24.92 -8.36
C ASP A 43 4.84 24.41 -8.23
N GLY A 44 5.24 23.42 -9.04
CA GLY A 44 6.58 22.83 -9.04
C GLY A 44 6.75 21.63 -8.09
N LYS A 45 5.78 21.39 -7.20
CA LYS A 45 5.85 20.26 -6.26
C LYS A 45 5.77 18.93 -6.99
N VAL A 46 6.52 17.94 -6.51
CA VAL A 46 6.53 16.60 -7.09
C VAL A 46 5.78 15.64 -6.17
N THR A 47 4.72 15.04 -6.68
CA THR A 47 3.94 13.98 -6.00
C THR A 47 4.16 12.63 -6.68
N ILE A 48 3.92 11.53 -5.97
CA ILE A 48 4.14 10.18 -6.51
C ILE A 48 3.00 9.68 -7.40
N CYS A 49 1.83 10.32 -7.35
CA CYS A 49 0.63 9.98 -8.14
C CYS A 49 -0.20 11.24 -8.38
N GLU A 50 -0.68 11.40 -9.61
CA GLU A 50 -1.55 12.49 -10.06
C GLU A 50 -2.85 12.59 -9.26
N GLN A 51 -3.35 11.49 -8.70
CA GLN A 51 -4.57 11.47 -7.91
C GLN A 51 -4.35 11.79 -6.43
N LEU A 52 -3.10 11.92 -5.98
CA LEU A 52 -2.76 12.29 -4.60
C LEU A 52 -2.52 13.81 -4.43
N TYR A 53 -2.36 14.55 -5.54
CA TYR A 53 -2.23 16.01 -5.59
C TYR A 53 -1.33 16.59 -4.48
N TRP A 54 -1.76 17.67 -3.81
CA TRP A 54 -1.05 18.39 -2.75
C TRP A 54 -1.05 17.69 -1.38
N ASN A 55 -1.34 16.38 -1.32
CA ASN A 55 -1.21 15.65 -0.06
C ASN A 55 0.27 15.59 0.35
N SER A 56 0.62 16.37 1.37
CA SER A 56 2.00 16.57 1.83
C SER A 56 2.72 15.27 2.20
N LYS A 57 2.00 14.20 2.55
CA LYS A 57 2.57 12.88 2.81
C LYS A 57 3.26 12.28 1.59
N PHE A 58 2.73 12.58 0.40
CA PHE A 58 3.12 11.99 -0.88
C PHE A 58 3.91 12.95 -1.78
N ILE A 59 4.11 14.19 -1.34
CA ILE A 59 5.03 15.14 -1.97
C ILE A 59 6.47 14.72 -1.63
N VAL A 60 7.27 14.41 -2.65
CA VAL A 60 8.66 13.92 -2.53
C VAL A 60 9.72 14.97 -2.86
N GLY A 61 9.33 16.14 -3.37
CA GLY A 61 10.25 17.23 -3.65
C GLY A 61 9.60 18.41 -4.35
N ASP A 62 10.44 19.32 -4.85
CA ASP A 62 10.03 20.53 -5.58
C ASP A 62 11.06 20.82 -6.67
N ILE A 63 10.62 20.89 -7.94
CA ILE A 63 11.51 21.11 -9.09
C ILE A 63 12.10 22.52 -9.13
N LEU A 64 11.56 23.45 -8.34
CA LEU A 64 12.12 24.79 -8.19
C LEU A 64 13.36 24.79 -7.29
N GLU A 65 13.56 23.73 -6.48
CA GLU A 65 14.62 23.62 -5.49
C GLU A 65 15.64 22.52 -5.82
N SER A 66 15.26 21.48 -6.58
CA SER A 66 16.11 20.32 -6.86
C SER A 66 15.83 19.71 -8.22
N SER A 67 16.81 19.02 -8.78
CA SER A 67 16.64 18.27 -10.03
C SER A 67 15.73 17.04 -9.82
N LEU A 68 15.10 16.56 -10.90
CA LEU A 68 14.29 15.34 -10.85
C LEU A 68 15.09 14.12 -10.39
N ALA A 69 16.39 14.04 -10.71
CA ALA A 69 17.25 12.95 -10.27
C ALA A 69 17.46 12.95 -8.75
N GLU A 70 17.66 14.14 -8.16
CA GLU A 70 17.77 14.31 -6.71
C GLU A 70 16.43 14.01 -6.03
N ILE A 71 15.32 14.49 -6.58
CA ILE A 71 13.97 14.24 -6.05
C ILE A 71 13.63 12.74 -6.09
N TRP A 72 13.90 12.06 -7.20
CA TRP A 72 13.65 10.63 -7.37
C TRP A 72 14.47 9.76 -6.41
N THR A 73 15.67 10.22 -6.06
CA THR A 73 16.56 9.52 -5.14
C THR A 73 16.54 10.11 -3.72
N SER A 74 15.59 11.00 -3.43
CA SER A 74 15.41 11.61 -2.11
C SER A 74 15.05 10.58 -1.06
N ASP A 75 15.34 10.89 0.21
CA ASP A 75 15.02 10.01 1.33
C ASP A 75 13.52 9.71 1.41
N LYS A 76 12.67 10.68 1.07
CA LYS A 76 11.22 10.51 1.07
C LYS A 76 10.73 9.61 -0.06
N ALA A 77 11.28 9.76 -1.27
CA ALA A 77 10.99 8.84 -2.37
C ALA A 77 11.45 7.41 -2.04
N LYS A 78 12.68 7.24 -1.54
CA LYS A 78 13.19 5.92 -1.11
C LYS A 78 12.35 5.30 0.01
N TYR A 79 11.93 6.11 0.98
CA TYR A 79 11.07 5.68 2.08
C TYR A 79 9.71 5.18 1.59
N LEU A 80 9.03 5.91 0.71
CA LEU A 80 7.73 5.51 0.17
C LEU A 80 7.83 4.28 -0.75
N TYR A 81 8.92 4.17 -1.52
CA TYR A 81 9.20 3.01 -2.39
C TYR A 81 9.42 1.73 -1.56
N ASN A 82 10.14 1.83 -0.45
CA ASN A 82 10.45 0.70 0.42
C ASN A 82 9.91 0.92 1.84
N LEU A 83 8.61 1.21 1.93
CA LEU A 83 7.95 1.53 3.21
C LEU A 83 8.21 0.42 4.24
N PRO A 84 8.91 0.69 5.35
CA PRO A 84 9.20 -0.34 6.34
C PRO A 84 7.93 -0.77 7.07
N GLN A 85 7.73 -2.09 7.23
CA GLN A 85 6.55 -2.62 7.93
C GLN A 85 6.42 -2.11 9.37
N LYS A 86 7.55 -1.85 10.05
CA LYS A 86 7.58 -1.30 11.41
C LYS A 86 6.91 0.07 11.53
N ASP A 87 6.89 0.85 10.44
CA ASP A 87 6.37 2.22 10.41
C ASP A 87 4.90 2.28 10.00
N ILE A 88 4.29 1.12 9.68
CA ILE A 88 2.85 0.98 9.51
C ILE A 88 2.15 1.21 10.87
N SER A 89 0.98 1.82 10.85
CA SER A 89 0.09 2.03 11.99
C SER A 89 -0.27 0.71 12.67
N ASP A 90 -0.39 0.72 14.00
CA ASP A 90 -0.73 -0.50 14.75
C ASP A 90 -2.19 -0.95 14.49
N GLU A 91 -3.03 -0.02 14.02
CA GLU A 91 -4.41 -0.25 13.61
C GLU A 91 -4.53 -0.92 12.23
N SER A 92 -3.50 -0.83 11.39
CA SER A 92 -3.50 -1.45 10.06
C SER A 92 -3.17 -2.93 10.15
N SER A 93 -3.97 -3.77 9.47
CA SER A 93 -3.67 -5.21 9.36
C SER A 93 -2.36 -5.49 8.59
N CYS A 94 -1.82 -4.49 7.87
CA CYS A 94 -0.50 -4.57 7.26
C CYS A 94 0.64 -4.64 8.29
N LYS A 95 0.46 -4.12 9.53
CA LYS A 95 1.50 -4.08 10.57
C LYS A 95 2.13 -5.44 10.86
N THR A 96 1.32 -6.49 10.87
CA THR A 96 1.73 -7.85 11.20
C THR A 96 1.52 -8.84 10.04
N CYS A 97 1.22 -8.31 8.85
CA CYS A 97 0.94 -9.12 7.66
C CYS A 97 2.17 -9.93 7.24
N LYS A 98 2.01 -11.26 7.15
CA LYS A 98 3.09 -12.20 6.80
C LYS A 98 3.56 -12.10 5.36
N VAL A 99 2.77 -11.49 4.48
CA VAL A 99 3.10 -11.29 3.06
C VAL A 99 3.41 -9.83 2.73
N TYR A 100 3.69 -9.00 3.74
CA TYR A 100 3.91 -7.56 3.57
C TYR A 100 5.01 -7.25 2.55
N THR A 101 6.20 -7.86 2.68
CA THR A 101 7.32 -7.61 1.76
C THR A 101 6.95 -7.92 0.31
N ILE A 102 6.29 -9.06 0.06
CA ILE A 102 5.85 -9.43 -1.28
C ILE A 102 4.84 -8.38 -1.78
N CYS A 103 3.80 -8.11 -0.98
CA CYS A 103 2.71 -7.22 -1.33
C CYS A 103 3.14 -5.75 -1.52
N ARG A 104 3.82 -5.14 -0.56
CA ARG A 104 4.08 -3.70 -0.50
C ARG A 104 5.41 -3.28 -1.10
N GLN A 105 6.37 -4.20 -1.25
CA GLN A 105 7.73 -3.87 -1.69
C GLN A 105 8.09 -4.55 -3.02
N GLN A 106 7.74 -5.82 -3.23
CA GLN A 106 8.18 -6.59 -4.40
C GLN A 106 7.16 -6.65 -5.55
N SER A 107 5.87 -6.49 -5.27
CA SER A 107 4.78 -6.65 -6.24
C SER A 107 4.07 -5.33 -6.58
N GLY A 108 4.77 -4.20 -6.63
CA GLY A 108 4.19 -2.92 -7.11
C GLY A 108 3.24 -2.20 -6.14
N GLY A 109 3.41 -2.40 -4.83
CA GLY A 109 2.71 -1.61 -3.82
C GLY A 109 1.19 -1.82 -3.72
N VAL A 110 0.50 -0.81 -3.19
CA VAL A 110 -0.96 -0.70 -3.13
C VAL A 110 -1.37 0.67 -3.66
N CYS A 111 -2.58 0.81 -4.20
CA CYS A 111 -3.06 2.11 -4.64
C CYS A 111 -3.42 2.99 -3.43
N TRP A 112 -2.51 3.90 -3.05
CA TRP A 112 -2.74 4.82 -1.91
C TRP A 112 -3.98 5.70 -2.09
N LYS A 113 -4.34 6.06 -3.33
CA LYS A 113 -5.59 6.79 -3.60
C LYS A 113 -6.80 5.97 -3.15
N GLU A 114 -6.88 4.70 -3.50
CA GLU A 114 -8.05 3.87 -3.12
C GLU A 114 -8.09 3.62 -1.62
N VAL A 115 -6.93 3.43 -0.99
CA VAL A 115 -6.83 3.31 0.47
C VAL A 115 -7.38 4.56 1.17
N ILE A 116 -6.97 5.75 0.72
CA ILE A 116 -7.43 7.02 1.30
C ILE A 116 -8.91 7.26 1.01
N ALA A 117 -9.37 6.94 -0.21
CA ALA A 117 -10.77 7.04 -0.55
C ALA A 117 -11.62 6.14 0.36
N ALA A 118 -11.19 4.89 0.60
CA ALA A 118 -11.90 3.93 1.43
C ALA A 118 -11.91 4.26 2.92
N TYR A 119 -10.79 4.72 3.47
CA TYR A 119 -10.57 4.75 4.93
C TYR A 119 -10.25 6.14 5.50
N GLY A 120 -10.02 7.13 4.64
CA GLY A 120 -9.62 8.49 5.01
C GLY A 120 -8.11 8.73 5.00
N THR A 121 -7.71 10.00 5.00
CA THR A 121 -6.31 10.45 4.85
C THR A 121 -5.36 9.94 5.94
N ASP A 122 -5.88 9.76 7.15
CA ASP A 122 -5.08 9.31 8.30
C ASP A 122 -4.76 7.81 8.24
N LYS A 123 -5.49 7.06 7.40
CA LYS A 123 -5.37 5.61 7.24
C LYS A 123 -4.72 5.24 5.91
N TRP A 124 -3.88 6.12 5.39
CA TRP A 124 -3.14 5.96 4.14
C TRP A 124 -2.31 4.67 4.05
N ASP A 125 -1.96 4.06 5.18
CA ASP A 125 -1.16 2.84 5.26
C ASP A 125 -1.97 1.56 5.47
N TYR A 126 -3.30 1.67 5.40
CA TYR A 126 -4.20 0.52 5.43
C TYR A 126 -3.99 -0.39 4.20
N PRO A 127 -4.53 -1.62 4.26
CA PRO A 127 -4.56 -2.50 3.10
C PRO A 127 -5.34 -1.87 1.95
N ASP A 128 -5.03 -2.31 0.73
CA ASP A 128 -5.90 -2.09 -0.42
C ASP A 128 -7.34 -2.55 -0.09
N PRO A 129 -8.40 -1.81 -0.46
CA PRO A 129 -9.79 -2.20 -0.17
C PRO A 129 -10.20 -3.57 -0.71
N SER A 130 -9.54 -4.07 -1.77
CA SER A 130 -9.75 -5.42 -2.31
C SER A 130 -8.92 -6.51 -1.60
N CYS A 131 -8.07 -6.14 -0.65
CA CYS A 131 -7.25 -7.07 0.10
C CYS A 131 -8.11 -8.00 0.98
N PRO A 132 -7.83 -9.32 1.06
CA PRO A 132 -8.57 -10.23 1.94
C PRO A 132 -8.36 -9.97 3.44
N HIS A 133 -7.44 -9.07 3.80
CA HIS A 133 -7.18 -8.62 5.17
C HIS A 133 -7.66 -7.19 5.42
N ALA A 134 -8.34 -6.57 4.45
CA ALA A 134 -8.90 -5.23 4.58
C ALA A 134 -10.03 -5.21 5.64
N PRO A 135 -10.15 -4.14 6.44
CA PRO A 135 -11.36 -3.90 7.21
C PRO A 135 -12.50 -3.53 6.26
N ASN A 136 -13.73 -3.43 6.80
CA ASN A 136 -14.83 -2.87 6.04
C ASN A 136 -14.51 -1.43 5.60
N ILE A 137 -14.86 -1.11 4.36
CA ILE A 137 -14.71 0.23 3.79
C ILE A 137 -15.57 1.22 4.59
N TYR A 138 -15.04 2.41 4.86
CA TYR A 138 -15.74 3.43 5.67
C TYR A 138 -16.54 4.42 4.84
N ASN A 139 -16.06 4.69 3.62
CA ASN A 139 -16.68 5.65 2.70
C ASN A 139 -17.30 4.94 1.50
N ASP A 140 -18.33 5.55 0.91
CA ASP A 140 -18.88 5.06 -0.34
C ASP A 140 -17.89 5.33 -1.49
N ILE A 141 -17.33 4.27 -2.07
CA ILE A 141 -16.35 4.33 -3.14
C ILE A 141 -16.71 3.35 -4.25
N TYR A 142 -16.31 3.68 -5.47
CA TYR A 142 -16.38 2.77 -6.61
C TYR A 142 -15.00 2.15 -6.82
N LEU A 143 -14.90 0.83 -6.62
CA LEU A 143 -13.69 0.03 -6.83
C LEU A 143 -13.67 -0.58 -8.24
#